data_AF-A0A0W0XRI4-F1
#
_entry.id   AF-A0A0W0XRI4-F1
#
_cell.length_a   1.000
_cell.length_b   1.000
_cell.length_c   1.000
_cell.angle_alpha   90.00
_cell.angle_beta   90.00
_cell.angle_gamma   90.00
#
_symmetry.space_group_name_H-M   'P 1'
#
loop_
_entity.id
_entity.type
_entity.pdbx_description
1 polymer ?
#
loop_
_entity_poly.entity_id
_entity_poly.type
_entity_poly.pdbx_seq_one_letter_code
_entity_poly.pdbx_strand_id
1 'polypeptide(L)'
;MTLTHQDIMRQLRQQNYVLVPFALPSPVIHDAMAAFFRFLDEPPAIREHIDFTVAPLHRRGDVGFKQRDPGEDIYNDSKEFFHFHPAILNAAARFSLSNR
;
A
#
# COMPACT_ATOMS: atom_id res chain seq x y z
N MET A 1 24.33 -8.29 -11.21
CA MET A 1 24.18 -8.46 -12.67
C MET A 1 23.01 -7.61 -13.12
N THR A 2 23.18 -6.80 -14.15
CA THR A 2 22.10 -5.99 -14.72
C THR A 2 21.19 -6.90 -15.55
N LEU A 3 19.92 -7.02 -15.17
CA LEU A 3 18.94 -7.78 -15.96
C LEU A 3 18.63 -7.02 -17.26
N THR A 4 18.78 -7.68 -18.41
CA THR A 4 18.37 -7.11 -19.68
C THR A 4 16.89 -7.35 -19.95
N HIS A 5 16.29 -6.57 -20.86
CA HIS A 5 14.93 -6.81 -21.33
C HIS A 5 14.75 -8.23 -21.91
N GLN A 6 15.74 -8.74 -22.64
CA GLN A 6 15.71 -10.11 -23.19
C GLN A 6 15.69 -11.17 -22.09
N ASP A 7 16.45 -10.97 -21.00
CA ASP A 7 16.45 -11.89 -19.86
C ASP A 7 15.09 -11.90 -19.13
N ILE A 8 14.49 -10.72 -18.93
CA ILE A 8 13.16 -10.57 -18.33
C ILE A 8 12.13 -11.31 -19.17
N MET A 9 12.09 -11.05 -20.48
CA MET A 9 11.11 -11.67 -21.37
C MET A 9 11.29 -13.20 -21.50
N ARG A 10 12.54 -13.68 -21.48
CA ARG A 10 12.82 -15.13 -21.47
C ARG A 10 12.26 -15.78 -20.20
N GLN A 11 12.53 -15.19 -19.04
CA GLN A 11 12.03 -15.72 -17.77
C GLN A 11 10.50 -15.65 -17.67
N LEU A 12 9.88 -14.55 -18.13
CA LEU A 12 8.41 -14.41 -18.14
C LEU A 12 7.70 -15.45 -19.03
N ARG A 13 8.38 -15.99 -20.04
CA ARG A 13 7.85 -17.10 -20.84
C ARG A 13 7.92 -18.45 -20.13
N GLN A 14 8.83 -18.60 -19.16
CA GLN A 14 9.06 -19.84 -18.41
C GLN A 14 8.26 -19.85 -17.09
N GLN A 15 8.04 -18.68 -16.50
CA GLN A 15 7.36 -18.48 -15.23
C GLN A 15 6.67 -17.11 -15.21
N ASN A 16 5.62 -16.94 -14.41
CA ASN A 16 4.81 -15.71 -14.41
C ASN A 16 5.42 -14.54 -13.61
N TYR A 17 6.71 -14.60 -13.26
CA TYR A 17 7.40 -13.59 -12.46
C TYR A 17 8.89 -13.51 -12.78
N VAL A 18 9.54 -12.38 -12.45
CA VAL A 18 10.99 -12.19 -12.56
C VAL A 18 11.49 -11.51 -11.30
N LEU A 19 12.59 -12.00 -10.74
CA LEU A 19 13.29 -11.30 -9.66
C LEU A 19 14.12 -10.18 -10.27
N VAL A 20 13.80 -8.94 -9.93
CA VAL A 20 14.50 -7.76 -10.41
C VAL A 20 15.36 -7.17 -9.28
N PRO A 21 16.50 -6.53 -9.58
CA PRO A 21 17.26 -5.81 -8.57
C PRO A 21 16.37 -4.74 -7.94
N PHE A 22 16.28 -4.78 -6.62
CA PHE A 22 15.52 -3.77 -5.87
C PHE A 22 16.48 -2.67 -5.44
N ALA A 23 16.28 -1.46 -5.96
CA ALA A 23 17.21 -0.35 -5.76
C ALA A 23 17.11 0.29 -4.36
N LEU A 24 16.14 -0.12 -3.54
CA LEU A 24 15.97 0.40 -2.19
C LEU A 24 16.80 -0.42 -1.18
N PRO A 25 17.55 0.25 -0.29
CA PRO A 25 18.22 -0.43 0.83
C PRO A 25 17.21 -1.17 1.72
N SER A 26 17.58 -2.36 2.19
CA SER A 26 16.74 -3.14 3.11
C SER A 26 16.26 -2.36 4.34
N PRO A 27 17.08 -1.49 4.99
CA PRO A 27 16.61 -0.69 6.13
C PRO A 27 15.38 0.16 5.82
N VAL A 28 15.30 0.77 4.63
CA VAL A 28 14.16 1.59 4.21
C VAL A 28 12.88 0.76 4.15
N ILE A 29 12.98 -0.49 3.68
CA ILE A 29 11.84 -1.41 3.60
C ILE A 29 11.40 -1.79 5.01
N HIS A 30 12.34 -2.15 5.88
CA HIS A 30 12.05 -2.52 7.26
C HIS A 30 11.43 -1.37 8.06
N ASP A 31 11.91 -0.14 7.85
CA ASP A 31 11.36 1.05 8.49
C ASP A 31 9.92 1.32 8.03
N ALA A 32 9.65 1.17 6.73
CA ALA A 32 8.30 1.31 6.18
C ALA A 32 7.34 0.22 6.73
N MET A 33 7.81 -1.03 6.83
CA MET A 33 7.04 -2.12 7.44
C MET A 33 6.75 -1.83 8.92
N ALA A 34 7.76 -1.44 9.70
CA ALA A 34 7.62 -1.12 11.11
C ALA A 34 6.67 0.07 11.33
N ALA A 35 6.72 1.08 10.46
CA ALA A 35 5.78 2.21 10.50
C ALA A 35 4.35 1.77 10.22
N PHE A 36 4.14 0.88 9.25
CA PHE A 36 2.81 0.33 8.96
C PHE A 36 2.27 -0.50 10.13
N PHE A 37 3.07 -1.35 10.76
CA PHE A 37 2.63 -2.12 11.93
C PHE A 37 2.28 -1.21 13.11
N ARG A 38 3.10 -0.20 13.41
CA ARG A 38 2.74 0.80 14.44
C ARG A 38 1.43 1.51 14.12
N PHE A 39 1.20 1.83 12.85
CA PHE A 39 -0.06 2.42 12.41
C PHE A 39 -1.26 1.48 12.64
N LEU A 40 -1.11 0.16 12.49
CA LEU A 40 -2.19 -0.78 12.76
C LEU A 40 -2.60 -0.81 14.25
N ASP A 41 -1.70 -0.47 15.16
CA ASP A 41 -1.98 -0.38 16.59
C ASP A 41 -2.66 0.95 17.00
N GLU A 42 -2.78 1.91 16.09
CA GLU A 42 -3.43 3.20 16.36
C GLU A 42 -4.96 3.05 16.55
N PRO A 43 -5.61 3.95 17.30
CA PRO A 43 -7.06 3.94 17.46
C PRO A 43 -7.79 4.02 16.11
N PRO A 44 -8.99 3.42 15.97
CA PRO A 44 -9.79 3.49 14.75
C PRO A 44 -9.98 4.92 14.23
N ALA A 45 -10.18 5.89 15.13
CA ALA A 45 -10.32 7.30 14.81
C ALA A 45 -9.10 7.90 14.06
N ILE A 46 -7.91 7.32 14.20
CA ILE A 46 -6.70 7.70 13.47
C ILE A 46 -6.57 6.86 12.20
N ARG A 47 -6.75 5.54 12.30
CA ARG A 47 -6.57 4.61 11.16
C ARG A 47 -7.55 4.89 10.03
N GLU A 48 -8.82 5.16 10.37
CA GLU A 48 -9.91 5.38 9.43
C GLU A 48 -10.07 6.84 8.99
N HIS A 49 -9.26 7.76 9.55
CA HIS A 49 -9.39 9.19 9.23
C HIS A 49 -9.05 9.50 7.77
N ILE A 50 -8.05 8.81 7.23
CA ILE A 50 -7.64 8.96 5.84
C ILE A 50 -8.44 7.94 5.04
N ASP A 51 -9.57 8.38 4.49
CA ASP A 51 -10.38 7.60 3.54
C ASP A 51 -10.97 8.53 2.48
N PHE A 52 -10.43 8.50 1.27
CA PHE A 52 -10.96 9.27 0.15
C PHE A 52 -10.71 8.57 -1.18
N THR A 53 -11.50 8.94 -2.19
CA THR A 53 -11.32 8.44 -3.56
C THR A 53 -10.72 9.54 -4.44
N VAL A 54 -9.63 9.24 -5.14
CA VAL A 54 -9.00 10.16 -6.11
C VAL A 54 -9.69 10.08 -7.48
N ALA A 55 -10.36 8.96 -7.75
CA ALA A 55 -11.03 8.71 -9.02
C ALA A 55 -12.40 8.07 -8.77
N PRO A 56 -13.47 8.86 -8.66
CA PRO A 56 -14.80 8.40 -8.24
C PRO A 56 -15.39 7.27 -9.11
N LEU A 57 -14.95 7.17 -10.37
CA LEU A 57 -15.41 6.16 -11.33
C LEU A 57 -14.56 4.88 -11.32
N HIS A 58 -13.50 4.81 -10.51
CA HIS A 58 -12.58 3.68 -10.47
C HIS A 58 -12.44 3.10 -9.06
N ARG A 59 -12.81 1.81 -8.90
CA ARG A 59 -12.57 1.02 -7.67
C ARG A 59 -11.11 0.98 -7.17
N ARG A 60 -10.15 1.38 -8.01
CA ARG A 60 -8.72 1.43 -7.68
C ARG A 60 -8.24 2.84 -7.26
N GLY A 61 -9.17 3.78 -7.08
CA GLY A 61 -8.89 5.15 -6.69
C GLY A 61 -8.99 5.41 -5.18
N ASP A 62 -9.35 4.39 -4.38
CA ASP A 62 -9.54 4.54 -2.95
C ASP A 62 -8.19 4.59 -2.23
N VAL A 63 -8.02 5.63 -1.42
CA VAL A 63 -6.80 5.98 -0.71
C VAL A 63 -7.11 5.95 0.77
N GLY A 64 -6.21 5.34 1.55
CA GLY A 64 -6.42 5.18 2.98
C GLY A 64 -6.40 3.75 3.49
N PHE A 65 -6.78 3.61 4.75
CA PHE A 65 -6.89 2.31 5.42
C PHE A 65 -8.14 1.56 4.98
N LYS A 66 -8.01 0.24 4.81
CA LYS A 66 -9.11 -0.65 4.47
C LYS A 66 -8.93 -1.96 5.22
N GLN A 67 -10.05 -2.47 5.71
CA GLN A 67 -10.17 -3.81 6.28
C GLN A 67 -11.16 -4.60 5.42
N ARG A 68 -10.77 -5.81 5.02
CA ARG A 68 -11.68 -6.75 4.36
C ARG A 68 -12.10 -7.83 5.33
N ASP A 69 -13.42 -7.96 5.50
CA ASP A 69 -14.01 -9.06 6.23
C ASP A 69 -14.08 -10.30 5.31
N PRO A 70 -13.60 -11.47 5.77
CA PRO A 70 -13.67 -12.72 5.00
C PRO A 70 -15.10 -13.12 4.58
N GLY A 71 -16.15 -12.64 5.26
CA GLY A 71 -17.54 -12.89 4.87
C GLY A 71 -17.96 -12.30 3.51
N GLU A 72 -17.16 -11.39 2.94
CA GLU A 72 -17.44 -10.71 1.68
C GLU A 72 -16.53 -11.15 0.51
N ASP A 73 -15.60 -12.09 0.72
CA ASP A 73 -14.63 -12.53 -0.29
C ASP A 73 -14.62 -14.06 -0.47
N ILE A 74 -14.57 -14.52 -1.73
CA ILE A 74 -14.52 -15.95 -2.11
C ILE A 74 -13.27 -16.67 -1.58
N TYR A 75 -12.24 -15.90 -1.22
CA TYR A 75 -10.98 -16.41 -0.68
C TYR A 75 -10.98 -16.54 0.84
N ASN A 76 -12.05 -16.11 1.54
CA ASN A 76 -12.19 -16.17 2.99
C ASN A 76 -10.94 -15.64 3.73
N ASP A 77 -10.43 -14.50 3.27
CA ASP A 77 -9.14 -13.95 3.71
C ASP A 77 -9.33 -12.56 4.31
N SER A 78 -8.99 -12.43 5.60
CA SER A 78 -9.03 -11.16 6.31
C SER A 78 -7.75 -10.39 6.05
N LYS A 79 -7.88 -9.14 5.59
CA LYS A 79 -6.74 -8.28 5.30
C LYS A 79 -6.97 -6.87 5.79
N GLU A 80 -5.94 -6.31 6.42
CA GLU A 80 -5.79 -4.89 6.70
C GLU A 80 -4.70 -4.34 5.77
N PHE A 81 -5.00 -3.27 5.04
CA PHE A 81 -4.05 -2.65 4.12
C PHE A 81 -4.27 -1.14 4.02
N PHE A 82 -3.23 -0.44 3.58
CA PHE A 82 -3.28 1.00 3.36
C PHE A 82 -2.89 1.31 1.92
N HIS A 83 -3.79 1.98 1.19
CA HIS A 83 -3.50 2.48 -0.15
C HIS A 83 -2.88 3.87 -0.07
N PHE A 84 -1.59 3.97 -0.43
CA PHE A 84 -0.91 5.25 -0.48
C PHE A 84 -1.14 5.96 -1.82
N HIS A 85 -1.49 7.24 -1.75
CA HIS A 85 -1.43 8.16 -2.88
C HIS A 85 -0.81 9.49 -2.42
N PRO A 86 0.01 10.18 -3.25
CA PRO A 86 0.67 11.43 -2.84
C PRO A 86 -0.27 12.52 -2.30
N ALA A 87 -1.54 12.51 -2.73
CA ALA A 87 -2.57 13.42 -2.21
C ALA A 87 -2.78 13.34 -0.69
N ILE A 88 -2.43 12.22 -0.05
CA ILE A 88 -2.47 12.07 1.42
C ILE A 88 -1.64 13.14 2.10
N LEU A 89 -0.50 13.53 1.54
CA LEU A 89 0.40 14.50 2.17
C LEU A 89 -0.33 15.84 2.40
N ASN A 90 -1.22 16.21 1.50
CA ASN A 90 -2.07 17.40 1.64
C ASN A 90 -3.18 17.20 2.69
N ALA A 91 -3.81 16.02 2.72
CA ALA A 91 -4.85 15.70 3.70
C ALA A 91 -4.30 15.63 5.14
N ALA A 92 -3.17 14.95 5.34
CA ALA A 92 -2.50 14.81 6.63
C ALA A 92 -2.00 16.15 7.19
N ALA A 93 -1.50 17.04 6.32
CA ALA A 93 -1.12 18.39 6.70
C ALA A 93 -2.31 19.19 7.26
N ARG A 94 -3.52 19.02 6.67
CA ARG A 94 -4.75 19.65 7.19
C ARG A 94 -5.17 19.08 8.54
N PHE A 95 -5.12 17.77 8.72
CA PHE A 95 -5.48 17.11 9.99
C PHE A 95 -4.58 17.52 11.16
N SER A 96 -3.27 17.66 10.90
CA SER A 96 -2.29 18.06 11.92
C SER A 96 -2.45 19.52 12.39
N LEU A 97 -3.20 20.34 11.66
CA LEU A 97 -3.53 21.72 12.03
C LEU A 97 -4.85 21.82 12.81
N SER A 98 -5.78 20.89 12.62
CA SER A 98 -7.08 20.86 13.32
C SER A 98 -7.02 20.27 14.73
N ASN A 99 -5.94 19.55 15.08
CA ASN A 99 -5.72 18.95 16.40
C ASN A 99 -4.70 19.75 17.26
N ARG A 100 -4.53 21.04 17.00
CA ARG A 100 -3.77 21.96 17.87
C ARG A 100 -4.69 22.93 18.59
#